data_AF-A0AAU0H665-F1
#
_entry.id   AF-A0AAU0H665-F1
#
_cell.length_a   1.000
_cell.length_b   1.000
_cell.length_c   1.000
_cell.angle_alpha   90.00
_cell.angle_beta   90.00
_cell.angle_gamma   90.00
#
_symmetry.space_group_name_H-M   'P 1'
#
loop_
_entity.id
_entity.type
_entity.pdbx_description
1 polymer ?
#
loop_
_entity_poly.entity_id
_entity_poly.type
_entity_poly.pdbx_seq_one_letter_code
_entity_poly.pdbx_strand_id
1 'polypeptide(L)'
;MNKHLNKAVTARFSGEDHARLQIEAERRGCTVADVIRSFWTHYQEQQQLQQLLLKLEQRQRKVQFEMLCTTLDLAAEDHKQALSQSHDKGVKF
;
A
#
# COMPACT_ATOMS: atom_id res chain seq x y z
N MET A 1 11.79 -2.82 16.49
CA MET A 1 13.21 -2.39 16.63
C MET A 1 13.78 -2.15 15.24
N ASN A 2 13.78 -0.90 14.78
CA ASN A 2 14.41 -0.51 13.53
C ASN A 2 15.93 -0.65 13.68
N LYS A 3 16.50 -1.68 13.06
CA LYS A 3 17.96 -1.80 12.89
C LYS A 3 18.40 -0.55 12.11
N HIS A 4 19.14 0.34 12.76
CA HIS A 4 19.77 1.49 12.10
C HIS A 4 20.61 0.98 10.92
N LEU A 5 20.07 1.13 9.70
CA LEU A 5 20.80 0.90 8.47
C LEU A 5 21.76 2.08 8.27
N ASN A 6 22.84 2.11 9.06
CA ASN A 6 24.02 2.93 8.77
C ASN A 6 24.82 2.30 7.61
N LYS A 7 24.13 2.00 6.50
CA LYS A 7 24.77 1.53 5.28
C LYS A 7 24.89 2.73 4.35
N ALA A 8 26.13 3.13 4.06
CA ALA A 8 26.37 4.13 3.03
C ALA A 8 25.89 3.58 1.69
N VAL A 9 25.06 4.36 1.01
CA VAL A 9 24.56 4.05 -0.34
C VAL A 9 25.02 5.16 -1.26
N THR A 10 25.63 4.78 -2.37
CA THR A 10 25.98 5.69 -3.44
C THR A 10 25.06 5.39 -4.62
N ALA A 11 24.34 6.40 -5.08
CA ALA A 11 23.48 6.32 -6.26
C ALA A 11 23.98 7.32 -7.31
N ARG A 12 23.88 6.96 -8.58
CA ARG A 12 24.17 7.85 -9.70
C ARG A 12 22.86 8.33 -10.27
N PHE A 13 22.75 9.64 -10.49
CA PHE A 13 21.60 10.28 -11.10
C PHE A 13 22.02 10.91 -12.42
N SER A 14 21.06 11.14 -13.31
CA SER A 14 21.29 12.00 -14.46
C SER A 14 21.61 13.43 -13.98
N GLY A 15 22.29 14.22 -14.81
CA GLY A 15 22.60 15.61 -14.46
C GLY A 15 21.33 16.44 -14.18
N GLU A 16 20.26 16.19 -14.94
CA GLU A 16 18.96 16.84 -14.75
C GLU A 16 18.31 16.43 -13.42
N ASP A 17 18.25 15.13 -13.12
CA ASP A 17 17.64 14.65 -11.88
C ASP A 17 18.41 15.14 -10.65
N HIS A 18 19.75 15.18 -10.73
CA HIS A 18 20.58 15.75 -9.67
C HIS A 18 20.28 17.25 -9.48
N ALA A 19 20.15 18.03 -10.57
CA ALA A 19 19.81 19.44 -10.46
C ALA A 19 18.44 19.66 -9.79
N ARG A 20 17.45 18.83 -10.12
CA ARG A 20 16.12 18.87 -9.48
C ARG A 20 16.20 18.55 -7.97
N LEU A 21 16.99 17.54 -7.61
CA LEU A 21 17.21 17.19 -6.19
C LEU A 21 17.93 18.31 -5.44
N GLN A 22 18.90 18.97 -6.09
CA GLN A 22 19.65 20.09 -5.52
C GLN A 22 18.73 21.29 -5.24
N ILE A 23 17.86 21.66 -6.20
CA ILE A 23 16.88 22.74 -6.01
C ILE A 23 15.96 22.46 -4.83
N GLU A 24 15.47 21.22 -4.70
CA GLU A 24 14.59 20.85 -3.59
C GLU A 24 15.34 20.82 -2.25
N ALA A 25 16.61 20.44 -2.24
CA ALA A 25 17.47 20.49 -1.06
C ALA A 25 17.71 21.93 -0.59
N GLU A 26 18.00 22.85 -1.52
CA GLU A 26 18.15 24.28 -1.24
C GLU A 26 16.85 24.88 -0.70
N ARG A 27 15.71 24.54 -1.32
CA ARG A 27 14.38 25.00 -0.87
C ARG A 27 14.07 24.58 0.57
N ARG A 28 14.48 23.37 0.97
CA ARG A 28 14.25 22.82 2.31
C ARG A 28 15.36 23.17 3.31
N GLY A 29 16.45 23.78 2.86
CA GLY A 29 17.63 24.06 3.69
C GLY A 29 18.32 22.80 4.21
N CYS A 30 18.30 21.70 3.46
CA CYS A 30 18.90 20.42 3.85
C CYS A 30 19.83 19.86 2.76
N THR A 31 20.48 18.73 3.02
CA THR A 31 21.33 18.09 2.01
C THR A 31 20.51 17.27 1.02
N VAL A 32 21.02 17.09 -0.21
CA VAL A 32 20.42 16.18 -1.20
C VAL A 32 20.22 14.77 -0.64
N ALA A 33 21.14 14.31 0.21
CA ALA A 33 21.01 13.02 0.88
C ALA A 33 19.79 12.96 1.82
N ASP A 34 19.50 14.04 2.56
CA ASP A 34 18.33 14.12 3.44
C ASP A 34 17.02 14.17 2.65
N VAL A 35 17.04 14.88 1.52
CA VAL A 35 15.92 14.89 0.57
C VAL A 35 15.62 13.48 0.10
N ILE A 36 16.63 12.75 -0.39
CA ILE A 36 16.48 11.36 -0.85
C ILE A 36 15.95 10.45 0.27
N ARG A 37 16.50 10.54 1.48
CA ARG A 37 16.04 9.75 2.63
C ARG A 37 14.58 10.04 2.99
N SER A 38 14.19 11.31 2.97
CA SER A 38 12.82 11.72 3.27
C SER A 38 11.82 11.16 2.26
N PHE A 39 12.13 11.28 0.96
CA PHE A 39 11.29 10.73 -0.11
C PHE A 39 11.23 9.21 -0.06
N TRP A 40 12.35 8.54 0.21
CA TRP A 40 12.36 7.09 0.35
C TRP A 40 11.48 6.61 1.50
N THR A 41 11.61 7.26 2.67
CA THR A 41 10.79 6.92 3.85
C THR A 41 9.31 7.15 3.56
N HIS A 42 8.97 8.30 2.96
CA HIS A 42 7.60 8.61 2.59
C HIS A 42 7.03 7.61 1.57
N TYR A 43 7.81 7.21 0.58
CA TYR A 43 7.42 6.19 -0.38
C TYR A 43 7.15 4.83 0.29
N GLN A 44 8.00 4.42 1.23
CA GLN A 44 7.79 3.19 2.00
C GLN A 44 6.51 3.24 2.85
N GLU A 45 6.26 4.37 3.53
CA GLU A 45 5.04 4.59 4.30
C GLU A 45 3.81 4.54 3.39
N GLN A 46 3.86 5.18 2.22
CA GLN A 46 2.77 5.17 1.26
C GLN A 46 2.50 3.76 0.72
N GLN A 47 3.54 2.98 0.43
CA GLN A 47 3.40 1.59 0.00
C GLN A 47 2.77 0.72 1.09
N GLN A 48 3.17 0.93 2.36
CA GLN A 48 2.58 0.24 3.50
C GLN A 48 1.10 0.60 3.67
N LEU A 49 0.74 1.89 3.53
CA LEU A 49 -0.64 2.35 3.58
C LEU A 49 -1.47 1.74 2.45
N GLN A 50 -0.95 1.68 1.23
CA GLN A 50 -1.65 1.06 0.10
C GLN A 50 -1.94 -0.43 0.35
N GLN A 51 -0.97 -1.17 0.90
CA GLN A 51 -1.17 -2.57 1.28
C GLN A 51 -2.21 -2.72 2.40
N LEU A 52 -2.22 -1.81 3.38
CA LEU A 52 -3.20 -1.82 4.45
C LEU A 52 -4.62 -1.55 3.92
N LEU A 53 -4.77 -0.57 3.03
CA LEU A 53 -6.05 -0.24 2.39
C LEU A 53 -6.60 -1.43 1.61
N LEU A 54 -5.76 -2.11 0.84
CA LEU A 54 -6.17 -3.30 0.09
C LEU A 54 -6.67 -4.42 1.02
N LYS A 55 -5.98 -4.65 2.14
CA LYS A 55 -6.41 -5.64 3.15
C LYS A 55 -7.71 -5.24 3.84
N LEU A 56 -7.90 -3.95 4.12
CA LEU A 56 -9.14 -3.43 4.70
C LEU A 56 -10.32 -3.61 3.74
N GLU A 57 -10.11 -3.32 2.45
CA GLU A 57 -11.13 -3.49 1.43
C GLU A 57 -11.55 -4.97 1.30
N GLN A 58 -10.58 -5.89 1.23
CA GLN A 58 -10.81 -7.34 1.22
C GLN A 58 -11.62 -7.81 2.43
N ARG A 59 -11.22 -7.37 3.63
CA ARG A 59 -11.93 -7.69 4.86
C ARG A 59 -13.35 -7.11 4.85
N GLN A 60 -13.53 -5.89 4.38
CA GLN A 60 -14.84 -5.25 4.31
C GLN A 60 -15.77 -5.98 3.35
N ARG A 61 -15.28 -6.38 2.18
CA ARG A 61 -16.06 -7.19 1.22
C ARG A 61 -16.50 -8.51 1.85
N LYS A 62 -15.62 -9.18 2.59
CA LYS A 62 -15.95 -10.42 3.30
C LYS A 62 -17.05 -10.21 4.34
N VAL A 63 -16.91 -9.20 5.20
CA VAL A 63 -17.91 -8.89 6.23
C VAL A 63 -19.25 -8.49 5.61
N GLN A 64 -19.25 -7.73 4.52
CA GLN A 64 -20.47 -7.36 3.80
C GLN A 64 -21.17 -8.59 3.20
N PHE A 65 -20.40 -9.52 2.61
CA PHE A 65 -20.95 -10.77 2.10
C PHE A 65 -21.59 -11.59 3.23
N GLU A 66 -20.87 -11.80 4.34
CA GLU A 66 -21.38 -12.54 5.52
C GLU A 66 -22.64 -11.88 6.10
N MET A 67 -22.64 -10.55 6.22
CA MET A 67 -23.80 -9.78 6.67
C MET A 67 -25.00 -10.01 5.76
N LEU A 68 -24.83 -9.90 4.44
CA LEU A 68 -25.91 -10.11 3.48
C LEU A 68 -26.47 -11.54 3.56
N CYS A 69 -25.61 -12.55 3.64
CA CYS A 69 -26.06 -13.93 3.79
C CYS A 69 -26.83 -14.15 5.10
N THR A 70 -26.40 -13.51 6.18
CA THR A 70 -27.10 -13.57 7.48
C THR A 70 -28.45 -12.85 7.41
N THR A 71 -28.52 -11.67 6.79
CA THR A 71 -29.78 -10.91 6.66
C THR A 71 -30.82 -11.60 5.79
N LEU A 72 -30.38 -12.42 4.84
CA LEU A 72 -31.23 -13.20 3.95
C LEU A 72 -31.56 -14.59 4.51
N ASP A 73 -31.08 -14.90 5.73
CA ASP A 73 -31.22 -16.20 6.41
C ASP A 73 -30.87 -17.38 5.49
N LEU A 74 -29.78 -17.24 4.73
CA LEU A 74 -29.37 -18.24 3.76
C LEU A 74 -28.92 -19.52 4.49
N ALA A 75 -29.42 -20.66 4.02
CA ALA A 75 -28.92 -21.95 4.45
C ALA A 75 -27.44 -22.11 4.08
N ALA A 76 -26.71 -22.94 4.84
CA ALA A 76 -25.27 -23.11 4.67
C ALA A 76 -24.85 -23.58 3.26
N GLU A 77 -25.72 -24.29 2.54
CA GLU A 77 -25.48 -24.72 1.17
C GLU A 77 -25.65 -23.57 0.16
N ASP A 78 -26.65 -22.71 0.35
CA ASP A 78 -26.87 -21.52 -0.49
C ASP A 78 -25.74 -20.50 -0.29
N HIS A 79 -25.16 -20.42 0.91
CA HIS A 79 -23.98 -19.63 1.20
C HIS A 79 -22.77 -20.07 0.37
N LYS A 80 -22.50 -21.38 0.28
CA LYS A 80 -21.40 -21.92 -0.54
C LYS A 80 -21.65 -21.67 -2.03
N GLN A 81 -22.90 -21.81 -2.48
CA GLN A 81 -23.25 -21.55 -3.86
C GLN A 81 -23.08 -20.06 -4.22
N ALA A 82 -23.54 -19.14 -3.36
CA ALA A 82 -23.36 -17.70 -3.53
C ALA A 82 -21.88 -17.28 -3.54
N LEU A 83 -21.05 -17.92 -2.71
CA LEU A 83 -19.59 -17.70 -2.70
C LEU A 83 -18.96 -18.14 -4.04
N SER A 84 -19.34 -19.33 -4.55
CA SER A 84 -18.82 -19.83 -5.84
C SER A 84 -19.18 -18.89 -7.00
N GLN A 85 -20.43 -18.41 -7.04
CA GLN A 85 -20.90 -17.49 -8.07
C GLN A 85 -20.21 -16.11 -7.99
N SER A 86 -19.88 -15.63 -6.78
CA SER A 86 -19.09 -14.41 -6.61
C SER A 86 -17.68 -14.56 -7.19
N HIS A 87 -17.04 -15.71 -6.97
CA HIS A 87 -15.72 -15.99 -7.53
C HIS A 87 -15.75 -16.10 -9.07
N ASP A 88 -16.76 -16.75 -9.65
CA ASP A 88 -16.94 -16.86 -11.10
C ASP A 88 -17.17 -15.49 -11.77
N LYS A 89 -17.80 -14.56 -11.04
CA LYS A 89 -18.00 -13.17 -11.46
C LYS A 89 -16.77 -12.28 -11.23
N GLY A 90 -15.65 -12.86 -10.77
CA GLY A 90 -14.37 -12.16 -10.60
C GLY A 90 -14.19 -11.46 -9.25
N VAL A 91 -15.09 -11.66 -8.29
CA VAL A 91 -14.91 -11.14 -6.93
C VAL A 91 -13.86 -12.00 -6.21
N LYS A 92 -12.72 -11.38 -5.89
CA LYS A 92 -11.66 -11.98 -5.07
C LYS A 92 -11.68 -11.32 -3.71
N PHE A 93 -11.86 -12.13 -2.67
CA PHE A 93 -11.74 -11.73 -1.27
C PHE A 93 -10.28 -11.82 -0.82
#